data_AF-A0A7X8YR18-F1
#
_entry.id   AF-A0A7X8YR18-F1
#
_cell.length_a   1.000
_cell.length_b   1.000
_cell.length_c   1.000
_cell.angle_alpha   90.00
_cell.angle_beta   90.00
_cell.angle_gamma   90.00
#
_symmetry.space_group_name_H-M   'P 1'
#
loop_
_entity.id
_entity.type
_entity.pdbx_description
1 polymer ?
#
loop_
_entity_poly.entity_id
_entity_poly.type
_entity_poly.pdbx_seq_one_letter_code
_entity_poly.pdbx_strand_id
1 'polypeptide(L)'
;MKRIKILLLMLLVVFILPTVGQAKLVPGDFIDLRGHWAQQDIQLLNQLDIMKGMGTTAQGYRVLAPDNLVTRTQMAKVLTDTFQLDYGQLRFIKQPVPSDYYCDVDNNSWYADAVVMCAINEVFYARNGYNFEPAYELTRIEAANAIYRCFTAKNISIPMVMMMPIYDDTQDLGQDDMNAMVFVSNTGIMKGDGQNFRPNDPLTRAELAKIIRCCVDLISLNENNNDQEYSVKTGQEFILSLAANPSTGYIWDFNKSYDEKLLELEVDKAYKNDAATNENIIGQGGRSYWKFKALKAGQAEIKLSYARPWESVQPAKTYKLKINIADGTDQVTPVGISIQTQAYNHLAEYMETNLRIPCLQGLPDEALQTKLNDRLVGDAFVLEKSLQSDVEQYAANAQAFDFPIHNFVLYSRFQPGYLSQRLLSLTIDYYQYTGGAHGMTERRPYNIDLESGQDLALKDLFVDNYDYASIINQEIKNQISNGEPIYFEGDMGFQGISEAQAFYLQDDALVMVFQQYEIAPYAAGIPEFTIPLSLFGDKFRTDLLTAK
;
A
#
# COMPACT_ATOMS: atom_id res chain seq x y z
N MET A 1 13.28 6.22 91.58
CA MET A 1 12.34 7.31 91.21
C MET A 1 11.97 7.15 89.73
N LYS A 2 10.66 7.07 89.44
CA LYS A 2 9.91 7.43 88.20
C LYS A 2 10.57 7.15 86.82
N ARG A 3 10.10 6.12 86.08
CA ARG A 3 9.16 6.14 84.90
C ARG A 3 9.75 6.86 83.66
N ILE A 4 9.98 6.21 82.50
CA ILE A 4 9.07 6.03 81.33
C ILE A 4 9.88 5.23 80.26
N LYS A 5 9.54 3.98 79.90
CA LYS A 5 8.84 3.50 78.68
C LYS A 5 9.47 3.92 77.32
N ILE A 6 10.09 2.98 76.57
CA ILE A 6 9.61 2.41 75.27
C ILE A 6 10.72 1.65 74.53
N LEU A 7 10.29 0.50 74.03
CA LEU A 7 10.89 -0.53 73.18
C LEU A 7 11.30 0.01 71.78
N LEU A 8 12.45 -0.38 71.23
CA LEU A 8 12.55 -0.58 69.77
C LEU A 8 13.67 -1.59 69.43
N LEU A 9 13.22 -2.74 68.95
CA LEU A 9 13.99 -3.82 68.37
C LEU A 9 14.57 -3.33 67.03
N MET A 10 15.87 -3.02 66.95
CA MET A 10 16.53 -2.77 65.66
C MET A 10 16.81 -4.12 64.98
N LEU A 11 15.94 -4.46 64.04
CA LEU A 11 16.17 -5.48 63.02
C LEU A 11 17.25 -4.94 62.07
N LEU A 12 18.41 -5.60 62.04
CA LEU A 12 19.48 -5.34 61.09
C LEU A 12 19.03 -5.83 59.71
N VAL A 13 18.29 -5.01 58.96
CA VAL A 13 18.01 -5.25 57.54
C VAL A 13 19.28 -4.94 56.76
N VAL A 14 20.05 -5.97 56.44
CA VAL A 14 21.08 -5.90 55.41
C VAL A 14 20.36 -5.65 54.09
N PHE A 15 20.42 -4.42 53.59
CA PHE A 15 20.08 -4.10 52.22
C PHE A 15 21.10 -4.79 51.30
N ILE A 16 20.81 -6.02 50.90
CA ILE A 16 21.37 -6.58 49.67
C ILE A 16 20.66 -5.83 48.54
N LEU A 17 21.21 -4.69 48.15
CA LEU A 17 20.86 -4.10 46.86
C LEU A 17 21.24 -5.14 45.80
N PRO A 18 20.29 -5.70 45.03
CA PRO A 18 20.68 -6.49 43.87
C PRO A 18 21.44 -5.53 42.95
N THR A 19 22.73 -5.75 42.81
CA THR A 19 23.49 -5.18 41.71
C THR A 19 22.76 -5.58 40.44
N VAL A 20 22.17 -4.59 39.75
CA VAL A 20 21.51 -4.79 38.46
C VAL A 20 22.58 -5.30 37.50
N GLY A 21 22.65 -6.63 37.35
CA GLY A 21 23.48 -7.25 36.34
C GLY A 21 22.89 -6.92 34.99
N GLN A 22 23.42 -5.90 34.31
CA GLN A 22 23.13 -5.72 32.90
C GLN A 22 23.65 -6.96 32.17
N ALA A 23 22.79 -7.63 31.39
CA ALA A 23 23.20 -8.75 30.56
C ALA A 23 24.42 -8.32 29.71
N LYS A 24 25.48 -9.13 29.71
CA LYS A 24 26.68 -8.85 28.91
C LYS A 24 26.34 -9.13 27.44
N LEU A 25 26.73 -8.23 26.52
CA LEU A 25 26.58 -8.50 25.08
C LEU A 25 27.34 -9.78 24.72
N VAL A 26 26.75 -10.58 23.84
CA VAL A 26 27.38 -11.74 23.23
C VAL A 26 27.42 -11.57 21.69
N PRO A 27 28.36 -12.22 20.99
CA PRO A 27 28.36 -12.23 19.52
C PRO A 27 26.98 -12.66 18.98
N GLY A 28 26.48 -11.92 18.00
CA GLY A 28 25.09 -12.01 17.51
C GLY A 28 24.17 -10.89 18.03
N ASP A 29 24.49 -10.25 19.16
CA ASP A 29 23.75 -9.08 19.64
C ASP A 29 24.06 -7.84 18.80
N PHE A 30 23.10 -6.90 18.77
CA PHE A 30 23.34 -5.56 18.24
C PHE A 30 24.10 -4.71 19.26
N ILE A 31 25.31 -4.29 18.89
CA ILE A 31 26.20 -3.55 19.80
C ILE A 31 25.77 -2.08 19.98
N ASP A 32 25.10 -1.52 18.98
CA ASP A 32 24.73 -0.11 18.84
C ASP A 32 23.30 0.22 19.29
N LEU A 33 22.54 -0.77 19.77
CA LEU A 33 21.18 -0.56 20.25
C LEU A 33 21.05 -0.38 21.75
N ARG A 34 22.08 -0.71 22.53
CA ARG A 34 21.98 -0.73 24.00
C ARG A 34 21.66 0.68 24.53
N GLY A 35 20.48 0.84 25.11
CA GLY A 35 20.03 2.12 25.66
C GLY A 35 19.53 3.12 24.60
N HIS A 36 19.48 2.71 23.34
CA HIS A 36 18.92 3.51 22.26
C HIS A 36 17.39 3.53 22.34
N TRP A 37 16.76 4.67 22.05
CA TRP A 37 15.31 4.83 22.21
C TRP A 37 14.50 3.90 21.30
N ALA A 38 14.99 3.64 20.09
CA ALA A 38 14.34 2.74 19.13
C ALA A 38 14.67 1.25 19.36
N GLN A 39 15.40 0.89 20.42
CA GLN A 39 15.92 -0.47 20.63
C GLN A 39 14.84 -1.55 20.48
N GLN A 40 13.68 -1.36 21.11
CA GLN A 40 12.61 -2.36 21.13
C GLN A 40 11.91 -2.49 19.78
N ASP A 41 11.66 -1.37 19.10
CA ASP A 41 11.06 -1.35 17.76
C ASP A 41 11.96 -2.10 16.77
N ILE A 42 13.27 -1.80 16.82
CA ILE A 42 14.27 -2.44 15.97
C ILE A 42 14.38 -3.94 16.26
N GLN A 43 14.41 -4.33 17.55
CA GLN A 43 14.48 -5.74 17.95
C GLN A 43 13.26 -6.52 17.45
N LEU A 44 12.05 -5.96 17.58
CA LEU A 44 10.83 -6.57 17.07
C LEU A 44 10.89 -6.73 15.54
N LEU A 45 11.19 -5.66 14.80
CA LEU A 45 11.25 -5.71 13.34
C LEU A 45 12.34 -6.64 12.83
N ASN A 46 13.43 -6.80 13.58
CA ASN A 46 14.45 -7.78 13.21
C ASN A 46 14.00 -9.23 13.48
N GLN A 47 13.25 -9.48 14.56
CA GLN A 47 12.67 -10.80 14.84
C GLN A 47 11.61 -11.19 13.80
N LEU A 48 10.88 -10.21 13.25
CA LEU A 48 9.90 -10.40 12.18
C LEU A 48 10.52 -10.52 10.77
N ASP A 49 11.85 -10.47 10.66
CA ASP A 49 12.63 -10.41 9.42
C ASP A 49 12.32 -9.20 8.50
N ILE A 50 11.70 -8.14 9.03
CA ILE A 50 11.33 -6.91 8.28
C ILE A 50 12.51 -5.94 8.16
N MET A 51 13.28 -5.76 9.25
CA MET A 51 14.41 -4.84 9.27
C MET A 51 15.71 -5.57 9.61
N LYS A 52 16.65 -5.55 8.65
CA LYS A 52 17.95 -6.23 8.75
C LYS A 52 19.05 -5.27 9.19
N GLY A 53 20.07 -5.84 9.85
CA GLY A 53 21.29 -5.14 10.22
C GLY A 53 22.13 -4.76 9.00
N MET A 54 22.98 -3.75 9.16
CA MET A 54 23.89 -3.23 8.13
C MET A 54 25.20 -4.04 8.01
N GLY A 55 25.43 -4.98 8.93
CA GLY A 55 26.61 -5.84 8.90
C GLY A 55 26.95 -6.44 10.25
N THR A 56 28.14 -7.01 10.33
CA THR A 56 28.70 -7.60 11.55
C THR A 56 30.13 -7.07 11.75
N THR A 57 30.47 -6.72 12.99
CA THR A 57 31.83 -6.34 13.39
C THR A 57 32.78 -7.54 13.33
N ALA A 58 34.10 -7.28 13.35
CA ALA A 58 35.11 -8.35 13.41
C ALA A 58 34.97 -9.28 14.62
N GLN A 59 34.34 -8.79 15.71
CA GLN A 59 34.09 -9.53 16.94
C GLN A 59 32.75 -10.29 16.92
N GLY A 60 32.01 -10.29 15.80
CA GLY A 60 30.77 -11.04 15.63
C GLY A 60 29.52 -10.32 16.13
N TYR A 61 29.59 -9.04 16.54
CA TYR A 61 28.40 -8.25 16.89
C TYR A 61 27.73 -7.69 15.65
N ARG A 62 26.40 -7.72 15.61
CA ARG A 62 25.61 -7.12 14.53
C ARG A 62 25.57 -5.60 14.71
N VAL A 63 25.45 -4.88 13.59
CA VAL A 63 25.35 -3.41 13.56
C VAL A 63 24.09 -3.03 12.81
N LEU A 64 23.31 -2.09 13.33
CA LEU A 64 22.12 -1.57 12.65
C LEU A 64 22.30 -0.12 12.17
N ALA A 65 23.13 0.67 12.85
CA ALA A 65 23.35 2.09 12.66
C ALA A 65 22.05 2.92 12.79
N PRO A 66 21.44 3.01 13.99
CA PRO A 66 20.12 3.63 14.18
C PRO A 66 20.06 5.11 13.78
N ASP A 67 21.17 5.85 13.92
CA ASP A 67 21.23 7.28 13.61
C ASP A 67 21.63 7.57 12.15
N ASN A 68 21.93 6.53 11.34
CA ASN A 68 22.20 6.73 9.92
C ASN A 68 20.92 7.10 9.19
N LEU A 69 21.06 7.91 8.13
CA LEU A 69 19.97 8.29 7.25
C LEU A 69 19.54 7.12 6.37
N VAL A 70 18.25 7.11 6.03
CA VAL A 70 17.61 6.04 5.26
C VAL A 70 17.67 6.35 3.77
N THR A 71 18.22 5.42 3.00
CA THR A 71 18.22 5.52 1.54
C THR A 71 16.94 4.97 0.91
N ARG A 72 16.65 5.38 -0.34
CA ARG A 72 15.52 4.85 -1.14
C ARG A 72 15.51 3.32 -1.23
N THR A 73 16.67 2.69 -1.38
CA THR A 73 16.77 1.22 -1.40
C THR A 73 16.41 0.57 -0.07
N GLN A 74 16.87 1.15 1.04
CA GLN A 74 16.54 0.64 2.37
C GLN A 74 15.04 0.75 2.64
N MET A 75 14.43 1.88 2.27
CA MET A 75 12.99 2.07 2.39
C MET A 75 12.22 1.07 1.50
N ALA A 76 12.61 0.91 0.22
CA ALA A 76 11.97 -0.04 -0.69
C ALA A 76 11.97 -1.48 -0.16
N LYS A 77 13.10 -1.94 0.38
CA LYS A 77 13.21 -3.27 0.98
C LYS A 77 12.28 -3.43 2.18
N VAL A 78 12.35 -2.51 3.13
CA VAL A 78 11.54 -2.59 4.35
C VAL A 78 10.04 -2.50 4.03
N LEU A 79 9.63 -1.64 3.09
CA LEU A 79 8.22 -1.55 2.68
C LEU A 79 7.75 -2.80 1.95
N THR A 80 8.58 -3.36 1.06
CA THR A 80 8.24 -4.60 0.34
C THR A 80 7.99 -5.75 1.31
N ASP A 81 8.87 -5.91 2.30
CA ASP A 81 8.77 -6.97 3.30
C ASP A 81 7.60 -6.72 4.27
N THR A 82 7.35 -5.46 4.66
CA THR A 82 6.26 -5.08 5.58
C THR A 82 4.88 -5.28 4.96
N PHE A 83 4.69 -4.82 3.72
CA PHE A 83 3.38 -4.81 3.05
C PHE A 83 3.17 -6.02 2.14
N GLN A 84 4.17 -6.90 2.05
CA GLN A 84 4.15 -8.08 1.17
C GLN A 84 3.76 -7.65 -0.25
N LEU A 85 4.47 -6.65 -0.77
CA LEU A 85 4.22 -6.14 -2.12
C LEU A 85 4.45 -7.28 -3.11
N ASP A 86 3.50 -7.45 -4.03
CA ASP A 86 3.48 -8.55 -4.97
C ASP A 86 3.09 -8.02 -6.36
N TYR A 87 3.04 -8.92 -7.34
CA TYR A 87 2.63 -8.57 -8.69
C TYR A 87 1.11 -8.33 -8.84
N GLY A 88 0.34 -8.47 -7.76
CA GLY A 88 -1.12 -8.44 -7.81
C GLY A 88 -1.67 -9.52 -8.75
N GLN A 89 -2.44 -9.08 -9.74
CA GLN A 89 -2.99 -9.96 -10.79
C GLN A 89 -2.15 -9.94 -12.07
N LEU A 90 -1.04 -9.19 -12.10
CA LEU A 90 -0.21 -9.08 -13.28
C LEU A 90 0.47 -10.42 -13.60
N ARG A 91 0.60 -10.70 -14.89
CA ARG A 91 1.23 -11.91 -15.43
C ARG A 91 2.26 -11.49 -16.47
N PHE A 92 3.47 -12.05 -16.39
CA PHE A 92 4.58 -11.65 -17.24
C PHE A 92 5.11 -12.84 -18.05
N ILE A 93 5.43 -12.59 -19.32
CA ILE A 93 6.13 -13.55 -20.19
C ILE A 93 7.58 -13.72 -19.73
N LYS A 94 8.19 -12.62 -19.31
CA LYS A 94 9.50 -12.55 -18.67
C LYS A 94 9.34 -11.77 -17.38
N GLN A 95 9.89 -12.29 -16.29
CA GLN A 95 9.84 -11.60 -15.01
C GLN A 95 10.46 -10.19 -15.14
N PRO A 96 9.77 -9.14 -14.67
CA PRO A 96 10.25 -7.77 -14.78
C PRO A 96 11.53 -7.59 -13.97
N VAL A 97 12.43 -6.78 -14.49
CA VAL A 97 13.71 -6.44 -13.87
C VAL A 97 13.81 -4.94 -13.61
N PRO A 98 14.65 -4.48 -12.66
CA PRO A 98 14.73 -3.05 -12.33
C PRO A 98 14.99 -2.13 -13.53
N SER A 99 15.81 -2.56 -14.48
CA SER A 99 16.14 -1.79 -15.69
C SER A 99 14.95 -1.53 -16.61
N ASP A 100 13.83 -2.24 -16.43
CA ASP A 100 12.58 -1.98 -17.15
C ASP A 100 11.90 -0.69 -16.64
N TYR A 101 12.23 -0.23 -15.42
CA TYR A 101 11.62 0.93 -14.76
C TYR A 101 12.58 2.08 -14.54
N TYR A 102 13.85 1.80 -14.27
CA TYR A 102 14.85 2.82 -13.89
C TYR A 102 16.20 2.55 -14.57
N CYS A 103 16.87 3.61 -15.04
CA CYS A 103 18.13 3.50 -15.79
C CYS A 103 19.37 3.24 -14.92
N ASP A 104 19.30 3.51 -13.61
CA ASP A 104 20.44 3.52 -12.69
C ASP A 104 20.44 2.36 -11.68
N VAL A 105 19.63 1.32 -11.94
CA VAL A 105 19.54 0.15 -11.06
C VAL A 105 20.07 -1.10 -11.75
N ASP A 106 21.10 -1.71 -11.17
CA ASP A 106 21.59 -3.02 -11.60
C ASP A 106 20.59 -4.12 -11.22
N ASN A 107 20.20 -4.92 -12.22
CA ASN A 107 19.25 -6.03 -12.12
C ASN A 107 19.68 -7.12 -11.13
N ASN A 108 20.96 -7.19 -10.77
CA ASN A 108 21.49 -8.17 -9.82
C ASN A 108 21.75 -7.59 -8.42
N SER A 109 21.35 -6.33 -8.17
CA SER A 109 21.51 -5.70 -6.87
C SER A 109 20.73 -6.46 -5.79
N TRP A 110 21.24 -6.48 -4.55
CA TRP A 110 20.56 -7.11 -3.42
C TRP A 110 19.15 -6.55 -3.13
N TYR A 111 18.84 -5.38 -3.68
CA TYR A 111 17.55 -4.68 -3.60
C TYR A 111 16.72 -4.73 -4.89
N ALA A 112 17.18 -5.41 -5.94
CA ALA A 112 16.54 -5.43 -7.27
C ALA A 112 15.04 -5.79 -7.18
N ASP A 113 14.72 -6.91 -6.55
CA ASP A 113 13.33 -7.38 -6.45
C ASP A 113 12.42 -6.37 -5.75
N ALA A 114 12.90 -5.71 -4.68
CA ALA A 114 12.10 -4.73 -3.96
C ALA A 114 11.88 -3.45 -4.77
N VAL A 115 12.87 -3.03 -5.55
CA VAL A 115 12.71 -1.89 -6.46
C VAL A 115 11.66 -2.21 -7.52
N VAL A 116 11.65 -3.44 -8.07
CA VAL A 116 10.60 -3.90 -8.99
C VAL A 116 9.23 -3.93 -8.31
N MET A 117 9.13 -4.50 -7.10
CA MET A 117 7.86 -4.51 -6.35
C MET A 117 7.35 -3.09 -6.10
N CYS A 118 8.21 -2.19 -5.64
CA CYS A 118 7.85 -0.80 -5.41
C CYS A 118 7.48 -0.06 -6.70
N ALA A 119 8.09 -0.37 -7.84
CA ALA A 119 7.71 0.23 -9.12
C ALA A 119 6.32 -0.24 -9.56
N ILE A 120 6.08 -1.56 -9.50
CA ILE A 120 4.81 -2.18 -9.91
C ILE A 120 3.65 -1.74 -9.03
N ASN A 121 3.90 -1.60 -7.73
CA ASN A 121 2.91 -1.14 -6.75
C ASN A 121 2.91 0.40 -6.61
N GLU A 122 3.64 1.12 -7.48
CA GLU A 122 3.71 2.59 -7.52
C GLU A 122 4.15 3.28 -6.23
N VAL A 123 4.84 2.55 -5.36
CA VAL A 123 5.38 3.06 -4.09
C VAL A 123 6.44 4.14 -4.34
N PHE A 124 7.30 3.94 -5.34
CA PHE A 124 8.34 4.89 -5.72
C PHE A 124 8.29 5.28 -7.19
N TYR A 125 8.22 6.59 -7.45
CA TYR A 125 8.41 7.12 -8.80
C TYR A 125 9.88 7.42 -9.09
N ALA A 126 10.20 7.45 -10.39
CA ALA A 126 11.53 7.82 -10.85
C ALA A 126 11.81 9.29 -10.51
N ARG A 127 12.97 9.56 -9.91
CA ARG A 127 13.50 10.90 -9.75
C ARG A 127 14.08 11.35 -11.08
N ASN A 128 13.85 12.62 -11.41
CA ASN A 128 14.23 13.22 -12.70
C ASN A 128 13.66 12.45 -13.91
N GLY A 129 12.56 11.71 -13.73
CA GLY A 129 11.84 11.00 -14.80
C GLY A 129 12.38 9.61 -15.18
N TYR A 130 13.64 9.26 -14.86
CA TYR A 130 14.24 8.00 -15.31
C TYR A 130 15.12 7.26 -14.28
N ASN A 131 15.52 7.90 -13.16
CA ASN A 131 16.40 7.28 -12.17
C ASN A 131 15.66 6.90 -10.90
N PHE A 132 16.03 5.79 -10.28
CA PHE A 132 15.59 5.45 -8.93
C PHE A 132 16.36 6.22 -7.85
N GLU A 133 17.63 6.53 -8.11
CA GLU A 133 18.62 7.09 -7.17
C GLU A 133 18.79 6.23 -5.89
N PRO A 134 19.41 5.05 -5.99
CA PRO A 134 19.49 4.06 -4.91
C PRO A 134 20.02 4.56 -3.55
N ALA A 135 20.94 5.52 -3.60
CA ALA A 135 21.63 6.08 -2.44
C ALA A 135 21.00 7.39 -1.94
N TYR A 136 19.98 7.93 -2.62
CA TYR A 136 19.30 9.14 -2.19
C TYR A 136 18.63 8.92 -0.83
N GLU A 137 18.86 9.85 0.09
CA GLU A 137 18.33 9.83 1.45
C GLU A 137 16.93 10.46 1.44
N LEU A 138 15.91 9.72 1.92
CA LEU A 138 14.54 10.22 1.86
C LEU A 138 14.28 11.29 2.91
N THR A 139 13.43 12.24 2.53
CA THR A 139 12.78 13.14 3.48
C THR A 139 11.60 12.44 4.17
N ARG A 140 11.13 13.03 5.28
CA ARG A 140 9.97 12.55 6.02
C ARG A 140 8.69 12.54 5.18
N ILE A 141 8.49 13.53 4.31
CA ILE A 141 7.29 13.58 3.46
C ILE A 141 7.33 12.54 2.33
N GLU A 142 8.50 12.25 1.77
CA GLU A 142 8.64 11.18 0.78
C GLU A 142 8.42 9.80 1.42
N ALA A 143 8.85 9.61 2.67
CA ALA A 143 8.55 8.41 3.44
C ALA A 143 7.04 8.27 3.72
N ALA A 144 6.36 9.36 4.08
CA ALA A 144 4.91 9.37 4.28
C ALA A 144 4.15 8.97 3.00
N ASN A 145 4.55 9.54 1.85
CA ASN A 145 3.99 9.18 0.55
C ASN A 145 4.18 7.70 0.23
N ALA A 146 5.39 7.18 0.38
CA ALA A 146 5.66 5.77 0.09
C ALA A 146 4.80 4.83 0.96
N ILE A 147 4.63 5.16 2.24
CA ILE A 147 3.77 4.40 3.14
C ILE A 147 2.30 4.49 2.71
N TYR A 148 1.79 5.70 2.49
CA TYR A 148 0.41 5.91 2.06
C TYR A 148 0.09 5.09 0.79
N ARG A 149 1.00 5.11 -0.20
CA ARG A 149 0.89 4.33 -1.43
C ARG A 149 0.93 2.82 -1.19
N CYS A 150 1.70 2.32 -0.23
CA CYS A 150 1.64 0.90 0.13
C CYS A 150 0.26 0.51 0.68
N PHE A 151 -0.36 1.34 1.52
CA PHE A 151 -1.72 1.09 2.00
C PHE A 151 -2.73 1.09 0.84
N THR A 152 -2.62 2.06 -0.07
CA THR A 152 -3.46 2.12 -1.28
C THR A 152 -3.26 0.90 -2.19
N ALA A 153 -2.01 0.53 -2.50
CA ALA A 153 -1.68 -0.57 -3.39
C ALA A 153 -2.16 -1.93 -2.86
N LYS A 154 -2.13 -2.12 -1.53
CA LYS A 154 -2.64 -3.35 -0.88
C LYS A 154 -4.12 -3.28 -0.53
N ASN A 155 -4.80 -2.19 -0.88
CA ASN A 155 -6.20 -1.93 -0.54
C ASN A 155 -6.51 -2.11 0.97
N ILE A 156 -5.59 -1.63 1.81
CA ILE A 156 -5.73 -1.70 3.27
C ILE A 156 -6.43 -0.44 3.74
N SER A 157 -7.71 -0.57 4.09
CA SER A 157 -8.49 0.52 4.68
C SER A 157 -8.41 0.46 6.21
N ILE A 158 -8.00 1.58 6.81
CA ILE A 158 -7.92 1.73 8.27
C ILE A 158 -9.07 2.64 8.73
N PRO A 159 -10.02 2.15 9.54
CA PRO A 159 -11.06 2.99 10.12
C PRO A 159 -10.41 4.07 11.01
N MET A 160 -10.54 5.33 10.60
CA MET A 160 -10.02 6.47 11.35
C MET A 160 -10.96 7.66 11.21
N VAL A 161 -10.92 8.57 12.19
CA VAL A 161 -11.59 9.87 12.05
C VAL A 161 -10.63 10.80 11.33
N MET A 162 -11.02 11.25 10.15
CA MET A 162 -10.22 12.19 9.36
C MET A 162 -10.24 13.56 10.02
N MET A 163 -9.10 13.98 10.56
CA MET A 163 -8.89 15.34 11.04
C MET A 163 -7.70 15.96 10.33
N MET A 164 -7.81 17.20 9.89
CA MET A 164 -6.68 17.94 9.35
C MET A 164 -5.72 18.27 10.50
N PRO A 165 -4.49 17.73 10.54
CA PRO A 165 -3.53 18.10 11.55
C PRO A 165 -3.04 19.53 11.29
N ILE A 166 -2.71 20.25 12.36
CA ILE A 166 -2.22 21.62 12.30
C ILE A 166 -0.71 21.58 12.53
N TYR A 167 0.06 21.90 11.49
CA TYR A 167 1.51 22.06 11.53
C TYR A 167 1.93 23.39 10.90
N ASP A 168 2.94 24.04 11.47
CA ASP A 168 3.42 25.35 11.05
C ASP A 168 4.25 25.30 9.74
N ASP A 169 4.76 24.12 9.37
CA ASP A 169 5.74 23.91 8.30
C ASP A 169 5.20 23.10 7.10
N THR A 170 3.87 22.97 6.97
CA THR A 170 3.22 22.18 5.91
C THR A 170 2.44 23.01 4.89
N GLN A 171 2.49 24.34 4.97
CA GLN A 171 1.70 25.24 4.11
C GLN A 171 2.06 25.16 2.62
N ASP A 172 3.31 24.80 2.31
CA ASP A 172 3.83 24.74 0.93
C ASP A 172 3.75 23.33 0.33
N LEU A 173 3.15 22.36 1.04
CA LEU A 173 3.00 20.99 0.54
C LEU A 173 1.99 20.93 -0.60
N GLY A 174 2.33 20.14 -1.63
CA GLY A 174 1.38 19.76 -2.67
C GLY A 174 0.24 18.88 -2.13
N GLN A 175 -0.81 18.69 -2.92
CA GLN A 175 -1.99 17.95 -2.48
C GLN A 175 -1.68 16.48 -2.12
N ASP A 176 -0.85 15.80 -2.91
CA ASP A 176 -0.47 14.40 -2.64
C ASP A 176 0.31 14.26 -1.33
N ASP A 177 1.27 15.16 -1.11
CA ASP A 177 2.02 15.26 0.14
C ASP A 177 1.08 15.53 1.33
N MET A 178 0.12 16.42 1.15
CA MET A 178 -0.89 16.72 2.17
C MET A 178 -1.73 15.48 2.50
N ASN A 179 -2.20 14.76 1.49
CA ASN A 179 -2.99 13.53 1.67
C ASN A 179 -2.20 12.47 2.45
N ALA A 180 -0.94 12.26 2.07
CA ALA A 180 -0.04 11.33 2.75
C ALA A 180 0.20 11.76 4.21
N MET A 181 0.47 13.05 4.44
CA MET A 181 0.71 13.62 5.77
C MET A 181 -0.51 13.48 6.69
N VAL A 182 -1.71 13.79 6.18
CA VAL A 182 -2.99 13.60 6.89
C VAL A 182 -3.18 12.13 7.25
N PHE A 183 -2.97 11.22 6.30
CA PHE A 183 -3.11 9.78 6.53
C PHE A 183 -2.17 9.28 7.63
N VAL A 184 -0.87 9.54 7.52
CA VAL A 184 0.11 9.04 8.51
C VAL A 184 -0.07 9.67 9.89
N SER A 185 -0.62 10.88 9.96
CA SER A 185 -0.95 11.56 11.22
C SER A 185 -2.18 10.95 11.89
N ASN A 186 -3.28 10.76 11.16
CA ASN A 186 -4.54 10.22 11.71
C ASN A 186 -4.45 8.73 12.07
N THR A 187 -3.62 7.96 11.35
CA THR A 187 -3.31 6.57 11.71
C THR A 187 -2.31 6.45 12.86
N GLY A 188 -1.64 7.55 13.22
CA GLY A 188 -0.58 7.55 14.23
C GLY A 188 0.73 6.89 13.78
N ILE A 189 0.90 6.63 12.47
CA ILE A 189 2.12 6.06 11.89
C ILE A 189 3.29 7.03 12.04
N MET A 190 3.05 8.31 11.74
CA MET A 190 4.02 9.39 11.94
C MET A 190 3.42 10.45 12.85
N LYS A 191 4.28 11.05 13.67
CA LYS A 191 3.92 12.19 14.51
C LYS A 191 4.87 13.34 14.23
N GLY A 192 4.35 14.56 14.29
CA GLY A 192 5.18 15.76 14.31
C GLY A 192 5.97 15.91 15.61
N ASP A 193 6.85 16.90 15.60
CA ASP A 193 7.66 17.33 16.73
C ASP A 193 7.21 18.75 17.14
N GLY A 194 6.47 18.84 18.23
CA GLY A 194 5.78 20.08 18.61
C GLY A 194 4.75 20.49 17.56
N GLN A 195 4.88 21.71 17.01
CA GLN A 195 4.00 22.23 15.96
C GLN A 195 4.50 21.95 14.54
N ASN A 196 5.57 21.16 14.37
CA ASN A 196 6.18 20.92 13.05
C ASN A 196 6.04 19.45 12.64
N PHE A 197 5.69 19.18 11.38
CA PHE A 197 5.74 17.84 10.80
C PHE A 197 7.17 17.45 10.37
N ARG A 198 7.98 18.47 10.00
CA ARG A 198 9.34 18.40 9.47
C ARG A 198 9.40 17.70 8.11
N PRO A 199 8.63 18.13 7.08
CA PRO A 199 8.48 17.38 5.83
C PRO A 199 9.79 17.14 5.08
N ASN A 200 10.69 18.14 5.09
CA ASN A 200 11.93 18.12 4.32
C ASN A 200 13.13 17.52 5.06
N ASP A 201 12.97 17.18 6.34
CA ASP A 201 14.06 16.60 7.12
C ASP A 201 14.34 15.16 6.69
N PRO A 202 15.62 14.74 6.65
CA PRO A 202 15.96 13.36 6.31
C PRO A 202 15.54 12.40 7.43
N LEU A 203 15.19 11.17 7.05
CA LEU A 203 14.72 10.15 7.99
C LEU A 203 15.89 9.30 8.52
N THR A 204 15.98 9.12 9.83
CA THR A 204 16.92 8.17 10.45
C THR A 204 16.39 6.74 10.44
N ARG A 205 17.28 5.74 10.52
CA ARG A 205 16.89 4.33 10.63
C ARG A 205 16.09 4.03 11.90
N ALA A 206 16.35 4.74 12.99
CA ALA A 206 15.58 4.64 14.22
C ALA A 206 14.14 5.14 14.05
N GLU A 207 13.95 6.29 13.38
CA GLU A 207 12.61 6.78 13.05
C GLU A 207 11.89 5.83 12.10
N LEU A 208 12.57 5.31 11.08
CA LEU A 208 12.00 4.29 10.19
C LEU A 208 11.54 3.06 10.97
N ALA A 209 12.34 2.55 11.90
CA ALA A 209 11.95 1.38 12.70
C ALA A 209 10.67 1.63 13.50
N LYS A 210 10.54 2.82 14.13
CA LYS A 210 9.32 3.18 14.84
C LYS A 210 8.11 3.26 13.92
N ILE A 211 8.28 3.92 12.76
CA ILE A 211 7.25 4.10 11.72
C ILE A 211 6.77 2.75 11.18
N ILE A 212 7.69 1.87 10.80
CA ILE A 212 7.37 0.56 10.24
C ILE A 212 6.73 -0.34 11.30
N ARG A 213 7.17 -0.24 12.55
CA ARG A 213 6.48 -0.89 13.66
C ARG A 213 5.03 -0.39 13.80
N CYS A 214 4.75 0.91 13.53
CA CYS A 214 3.36 1.41 13.47
C CYS A 214 2.57 0.72 12.38
N CYS A 215 3.14 0.62 11.18
CA CYS A 215 2.51 -0.06 10.06
C CYS A 215 2.21 -1.52 10.41
N VAL A 216 3.18 -2.25 10.98
CA VAL A 216 3.00 -3.64 11.42
C VAL A 216 1.82 -3.77 12.38
N ASP A 217 1.70 -2.91 13.39
CA ASP A 217 0.59 -2.98 14.34
C ASP A 217 -0.77 -2.73 13.68
N LEU A 218 -0.83 -1.86 12.67
CA LEU A 218 -2.07 -1.54 11.94
C LEU A 218 -2.49 -2.66 10.98
N ILE A 219 -1.54 -3.33 10.33
CA ILE A 219 -1.83 -4.37 9.33
C ILE A 219 -1.92 -5.77 9.94
N SER A 220 -1.41 -5.97 11.16
CA SER A 220 -1.45 -7.27 11.85
C SER A 220 -2.87 -7.64 12.25
N LEU A 221 -3.18 -8.93 12.14
CA LEU A 221 -4.37 -9.51 12.76
C LEU A 221 -4.27 -9.35 14.27
N ASN A 222 -5.38 -9.01 14.91
CA ASN A 222 -5.41 -8.66 16.32
C ASN A 222 -6.68 -9.20 17.00
N GLU A 223 -6.94 -8.73 18.21
CA GLU A 223 -8.08 -9.15 19.02
C GLU A 223 -9.43 -9.01 18.29
N ASN A 224 -9.57 -8.04 17.39
CA ASN A 224 -10.78 -7.81 16.60
C ASN A 224 -11.04 -8.91 15.56
N ASN A 225 -10.02 -9.71 15.22
CA ASN A 225 -10.14 -10.84 14.30
C ASN A 225 -10.50 -12.15 15.02
N ASN A 226 -10.74 -12.12 16.34
CA ASN A 226 -11.17 -13.31 17.06
C ASN A 226 -12.53 -13.82 16.55
N ASP A 227 -12.62 -15.13 16.35
CA ASP A 227 -13.73 -15.88 15.76
C ASP A 227 -14.10 -15.44 14.34
N GLN A 228 -13.21 -14.73 13.64
CA GLN A 228 -13.38 -14.32 12.24
C GLN A 228 -12.70 -15.28 11.26
N GLU A 229 -12.93 -15.01 9.97
CA GLU A 229 -12.20 -15.62 8.86
C GLU A 229 -11.19 -14.62 8.28
N TYR A 230 -10.03 -15.12 7.84
CA TYR A 230 -9.02 -14.35 7.14
C TYR A 230 -8.56 -15.10 5.89
N SER A 231 -8.45 -14.40 4.77
CA SER A 231 -8.08 -14.98 3.48
C SER A 231 -6.65 -14.60 3.12
N VAL A 232 -5.89 -15.60 2.65
CA VAL A 232 -4.49 -15.45 2.25
C VAL A 232 -4.20 -16.36 1.06
N LYS A 233 -3.22 -16.03 0.21
CA LYS A 233 -2.78 -16.90 -0.89
C LYS A 233 -1.61 -17.78 -0.46
N THR A 234 -1.45 -18.94 -1.09
CA THR A 234 -0.26 -19.76 -0.91
C THR A 234 1.01 -18.94 -1.19
N GLY A 235 2.02 -19.06 -0.33
CA GLY A 235 3.27 -18.30 -0.38
C GLY A 235 3.24 -16.98 0.40
N GLN A 236 2.07 -16.41 0.68
CA GLN A 236 1.96 -15.14 1.41
C GLN A 236 2.15 -15.32 2.92
N GLU A 237 2.66 -14.26 3.54
CA GLU A 237 2.90 -14.16 4.97
C GLU A 237 1.87 -13.25 5.64
N PHE A 238 1.53 -13.51 6.90
CA PHE A 238 0.71 -12.63 7.72
C PHE A 238 1.16 -12.64 9.18
N ILE A 239 0.87 -11.55 9.89
CA ILE A 239 1.26 -11.37 11.29
C ILE A 239 0.01 -11.38 12.17
N LEU A 240 0.05 -12.18 13.24
CA LEU A 240 -0.89 -12.13 14.35
C LEU A 240 -0.22 -11.42 15.52
N SER A 241 -0.87 -10.43 16.09
CA SER A 241 -0.41 -9.68 17.26
C SER A 241 -1.48 -9.67 18.33
N LEU A 242 -1.18 -10.11 19.55
CA LEU A 242 -2.12 -10.14 20.67
C LEU A 242 -1.52 -9.53 21.94
N ALA A 243 -2.33 -8.78 22.69
CA ALA A 243 -1.93 -8.23 23.97
C ALA A 243 -1.51 -9.35 24.95
N ALA A 244 -0.37 -9.15 25.60
CA ALA A 244 0.23 -10.10 26.52
C ALA A 244 0.95 -9.37 27.66
N ASN A 245 0.92 -9.95 28.86
CA ASN A 245 1.72 -9.49 29.98
C ASN A 245 2.50 -10.66 30.59
N PRO A 246 3.66 -11.02 29.99
CA PRO A 246 4.47 -12.16 30.44
C PRO A 246 4.92 -12.06 31.91
N SER A 247 5.06 -10.85 32.45
CA SER A 247 5.46 -10.63 33.85
C SER A 247 4.47 -11.19 34.88
N THR A 248 3.21 -11.36 34.46
CA THR A 248 2.14 -11.95 35.29
C THR A 248 2.12 -13.47 35.25
N GLY A 249 3.00 -14.09 34.46
CA GLY A 249 3.06 -15.52 34.19
C GLY A 249 2.05 -16.03 33.17
N TYR A 250 1.12 -15.20 32.70
CA TYR A 250 0.21 -15.55 31.62
C TYR A 250 0.92 -15.50 30.27
N ILE A 251 0.72 -16.52 29.45
CA ILE A 251 1.25 -16.60 28.09
C ILE A 251 0.17 -17.09 27.14
N TRP A 252 0.26 -16.62 25.89
CA TRP A 252 -0.45 -17.24 24.77
C TRP A 252 0.29 -18.52 24.36
N ASP A 253 -0.46 -19.60 24.19
CA ASP A 253 0.01 -20.91 23.74
C ASP A 253 -0.94 -21.45 22.66
N PHE A 254 -0.35 -22.00 21.58
CA PHE A 254 -1.07 -22.65 20.49
C PHE A 254 -1.55 -24.05 20.85
N ASN A 255 -1.02 -24.73 21.87
CA ASN A 255 -1.34 -26.13 22.17
C ASN A 255 -1.34 -27.05 20.92
N LYS A 256 -0.49 -26.78 19.91
CA LYS A 256 -0.45 -27.45 18.58
C LYS A 256 -1.75 -27.36 17.76
N SER A 257 -2.52 -26.29 17.90
CA SER A 257 -3.82 -26.14 17.25
C SER A 257 -3.77 -25.21 16.03
N TYR A 258 -2.82 -25.48 15.14
CA TYR A 258 -2.84 -25.07 13.74
C TYR A 258 -2.31 -26.20 12.85
N ASP A 259 -2.72 -26.25 11.59
CA ASP A 259 -2.30 -27.30 10.66
C ASP A 259 -0.93 -26.96 10.05
N GLU A 260 0.14 -27.58 10.58
CA GLU A 260 1.52 -27.41 10.12
C GLU A 260 1.75 -27.82 8.64
N LYS A 261 0.79 -28.54 8.01
CA LYS A 261 0.85 -28.84 6.57
C LYS A 261 0.35 -27.69 5.70
N LEU A 262 -0.44 -26.79 6.28
CA LEU A 262 -1.06 -25.66 5.59
C LEU A 262 -0.39 -24.34 5.98
N LEU A 263 0.15 -24.23 7.19
CA LEU A 263 0.77 -23.03 7.74
C LEU A 263 2.13 -23.34 8.36
N GLU A 264 3.15 -22.56 7.99
CA GLU A 264 4.45 -22.52 8.66
C GLU A 264 4.47 -21.36 9.66
N LEU A 265 4.91 -21.64 10.89
CA LEU A 265 5.18 -20.61 11.90
C LEU A 265 6.64 -20.18 11.77
N GLU A 266 6.88 -19.10 11.02
CA GLU A 266 8.24 -18.59 10.77
C GLU A 266 8.82 -17.89 12.00
N VAL A 267 7.97 -17.18 12.75
CA VAL A 267 8.35 -16.49 13.97
C VAL A 267 7.43 -16.92 15.10
N ASP A 268 7.99 -17.70 16.03
CA ASP A 268 7.31 -18.04 17.27
C ASP A 268 7.60 -16.98 18.34
N LYS A 269 6.61 -16.09 18.55
CA LYS A 269 6.46 -15.25 19.74
C LYS A 269 7.58 -14.21 19.93
N ALA A 270 7.64 -13.25 19.02
CA ALA A 270 8.29 -11.97 19.29
C ALA A 270 7.46 -11.17 20.32
N TYR A 271 8.10 -10.32 21.15
CA TYR A 271 7.41 -9.56 22.19
C TYR A 271 7.92 -8.13 22.28
N LYS A 272 7.01 -7.18 22.44
CA LYS A 272 7.30 -5.78 22.71
C LYS A 272 6.40 -5.28 23.84
N ASN A 273 6.96 -4.54 24.81
CA ASN A 273 6.17 -3.88 25.85
C ASN A 273 5.51 -2.58 25.36
N ASP A 274 4.43 -2.17 26.04
CA ASP A 274 3.65 -0.97 25.70
C ASP A 274 4.23 0.32 26.34
N ALA A 275 5.53 0.34 26.64
CA ALA A 275 6.13 1.48 27.34
C ALA A 275 6.02 2.76 26.47
N ALA A 276 5.36 3.79 27.02
CA ALA A 276 5.21 5.09 26.37
C ALA A 276 6.54 5.88 26.37
N THR A 277 7.48 5.48 27.22
CA THR A 277 8.85 5.98 27.34
C THR A 277 9.81 4.79 27.35
N ASN A 278 11.09 5.01 27.04
CA ASN A 278 12.12 3.94 27.02
C ASN A 278 12.45 3.37 28.41
N GLU A 279 11.74 3.81 29.45
CA GLU A 279 11.87 3.22 30.77
C GLU A 279 11.18 1.86 30.75
N ASN A 280 11.98 0.81 30.88
CA ASN A 280 11.48 -0.54 31.01
C ASN A 280 10.75 -0.66 32.35
N ILE A 281 9.47 -0.28 32.39
CA ILE A 281 8.64 -0.38 33.58
C ILE A 281 8.43 -1.86 33.86
N ILE A 282 9.04 -2.33 34.95
CA ILE A 282 8.94 -3.72 35.39
C ILE A 282 7.46 -4.05 35.60
N GLY A 283 6.98 -5.10 34.93
CA GLY A 283 5.61 -5.59 35.06
C GLY A 283 4.63 -5.08 34.01
N GLN A 284 5.05 -4.17 33.13
CA GLN A 284 4.18 -3.62 32.10
C GLN A 284 3.82 -4.69 31.05
N GLY A 285 2.56 -4.65 30.61
CA GLY A 285 2.09 -5.43 29.48
C GLY A 285 2.67 -4.96 28.15
N GLY A 286 2.32 -5.68 27.11
CA GLY A 286 2.80 -5.49 25.75
C GLY A 286 1.98 -6.28 24.75
N ARG A 287 2.60 -6.57 23.62
CA ARG A 287 2.05 -7.43 22.57
C ARG A 287 3.03 -8.54 22.21
N SER A 288 2.48 -9.73 22.00
CA SER A 288 3.18 -10.87 21.40
C SER A 288 2.83 -10.92 19.92
N TYR A 289 3.80 -11.29 19.08
CA TYR A 289 3.68 -11.35 17.63
C TYR A 289 4.09 -12.72 17.11
N TRP A 290 3.34 -13.20 16.12
CA TRP A 290 3.61 -14.43 15.40
C TRP A 290 3.52 -14.16 13.90
N LYS A 291 4.47 -14.69 13.14
CA LYS A 291 4.48 -14.58 11.69
C LYS A 291 4.23 -15.96 11.09
N PHE A 292 3.21 -16.05 10.26
CA PHE A 292 2.81 -17.26 9.56
C PHE A 292 3.04 -17.13 8.07
N LYS A 293 3.36 -18.24 7.42
CA LYS A 293 3.38 -18.38 5.97
C LYS A 293 2.40 -19.44 5.52
N ALA A 294 1.58 -19.11 4.52
CA ALA A 294 0.65 -20.05 3.92
C ALA A 294 1.39 -21.00 2.96
N LEU A 295 1.36 -22.30 3.21
CA LEU A 295 2.12 -23.29 2.44
C LEU A 295 1.32 -23.92 1.31
N LYS A 296 0.00 -24.07 1.48
CA LYS A 296 -0.86 -24.78 0.53
C LYS A 296 -2.31 -24.34 0.65
N ALA A 297 -3.03 -24.32 -0.47
CA ALA A 297 -4.46 -24.06 -0.49
C ALA A 297 -5.25 -25.05 0.39
N GLY A 298 -6.29 -24.52 1.05
CA GLY A 298 -7.09 -25.26 2.02
C GLY A 298 -7.68 -24.34 3.09
N GLN A 299 -8.23 -24.94 4.12
CA GLN A 299 -8.71 -24.23 5.31
C GLN A 299 -7.94 -24.69 6.53
N ALA A 300 -7.36 -23.74 7.26
CA ALA A 300 -6.70 -23.98 8.53
C ALA A 300 -7.41 -23.20 9.64
N GLU A 301 -7.17 -23.59 10.88
CA GLU A 301 -7.70 -22.90 12.05
C GLU A 301 -6.55 -22.68 13.03
N ILE A 302 -6.38 -21.45 13.49
CA ILE A 302 -5.41 -21.09 14.53
C ILE A 302 -6.18 -20.90 15.82
N LYS A 303 -5.84 -21.65 16.88
CA LYS A 303 -6.34 -21.38 18.23
C LYS A 303 -5.21 -21.07 19.21
N LEU A 304 -5.47 -20.14 20.10
CA LEU A 304 -4.60 -19.82 21.21
C LEU A 304 -5.38 -19.76 22.51
N SER A 305 -4.69 -20.11 23.60
CA SER A 305 -5.19 -19.95 24.96
C SER A 305 -4.23 -19.09 25.77
N TYR A 306 -4.76 -18.15 26.53
CA TYR A 306 -3.99 -17.26 27.40
C TYR A 306 -4.09 -17.72 28.85
N ALA A 307 -3.07 -18.42 29.33
CA ALA A 307 -3.09 -19.05 30.65
C ALA A 307 -1.71 -19.05 31.30
N ARG A 308 -1.68 -19.38 32.59
CA ARG A 308 -0.45 -19.78 33.30
C ARG A 308 -0.28 -21.28 33.11
N PRO A 309 0.74 -21.77 32.37
CA PRO A 309 0.85 -23.18 32.00
C PRO A 309 0.95 -24.14 33.19
N TRP A 310 1.33 -23.63 34.37
CA TRP A 310 1.45 -24.40 35.62
C TRP A 310 0.16 -24.42 36.47
N GLU A 311 -0.91 -23.74 36.05
CA GLU A 311 -2.20 -23.75 36.75
C GLU A 311 -3.21 -24.62 35.99
N SER A 312 -3.91 -25.52 36.69
CA SER A 312 -4.97 -26.37 36.11
C SER A 312 -6.34 -25.66 36.13
N VAL A 313 -6.40 -24.47 35.55
CA VAL A 313 -7.61 -23.63 35.47
C VAL A 313 -7.97 -23.34 34.01
N GLN A 314 -9.21 -22.89 33.77
CA GLN A 314 -9.61 -22.43 32.45
C GLN A 314 -8.75 -21.23 32.01
N PRO A 315 -8.42 -21.11 30.71
CA PRO A 315 -7.63 -19.99 30.22
C PRO A 315 -8.36 -18.67 30.45
N ALA A 316 -7.61 -17.61 30.74
CA ALA A 316 -8.17 -16.29 30.98
C ALA A 316 -8.73 -15.65 29.69
N LYS A 317 -8.18 -16.02 28.53
CA LYS A 317 -8.67 -15.65 27.21
C LYS A 317 -8.45 -16.79 26.23
N THR A 318 -9.27 -16.83 25.19
CA THR A 318 -9.07 -17.69 24.02
C THR A 318 -9.06 -16.84 22.77
N TYR A 319 -8.34 -17.29 21.75
CA TYR A 319 -8.37 -16.72 20.42
C TYR A 319 -8.58 -17.84 19.41
N LYS A 320 -9.40 -17.58 18.40
CA LYS A 320 -9.68 -18.50 17.30
C LYS A 320 -9.74 -17.70 16.00
N LEU A 321 -9.09 -18.19 14.96
CA LEU A 321 -9.13 -17.57 13.64
C LEU A 321 -9.15 -18.66 12.58
N LYS A 322 -10.09 -18.56 11.64
CA LYS A 322 -10.15 -19.46 10.49
C LYS A 322 -9.39 -18.83 9.33
N ILE A 323 -8.47 -19.58 8.75
CA ILE A 323 -7.65 -19.15 7.62
C ILE A 323 -8.14 -19.86 6.35
N ASN A 324 -8.56 -19.08 5.36
CA ASN A 324 -8.88 -19.56 4.04
C ASN A 324 -7.66 -19.32 3.13
N ILE A 325 -6.98 -20.39 2.74
CA ILE A 325 -5.80 -20.33 1.88
C ILE A 325 -6.22 -20.63 0.45
N ALA A 326 -6.13 -19.62 -0.43
CA ALA A 326 -6.33 -19.80 -1.86
C ALA A 326 -5.06 -20.35 -2.53
N ASP A 327 -5.22 -20.97 -3.70
CA ASP A 327 -4.08 -21.32 -4.54
C ASP A 327 -3.33 -20.04 -4.91
N GLY A 328 -2.12 -19.92 -4.39
CA GLY A 328 -1.22 -18.80 -4.62
C GLY A 328 -0.24 -19.08 -5.74
N THR A 329 -0.53 -20.08 -6.58
CA THR A 329 0.24 -20.26 -7.78
C THR A 329 -0.03 -19.07 -8.69
N ASP A 330 0.90 -18.14 -8.70
CA ASP A 330 1.40 -17.59 -9.95
C ASP A 330 1.94 -18.78 -10.79
N GLN A 331 1.04 -19.67 -11.22
CA GLN A 331 1.35 -20.66 -12.23
C GLN A 331 1.73 -19.83 -13.45
N VAL A 332 3.01 -19.88 -13.80
CA VAL A 332 3.43 -19.78 -15.19
C VAL A 332 2.81 -20.98 -15.90
N THR A 333 1.53 -20.84 -16.26
CA THR A 333 0.88 -21.66 -17.28
C THR A 333 1.16 -20.98 -18.61
N PRO A 334 1.70 -21.66 -19.63
CA PRO A 334 1.98 -21.01 -20.90
C PRO A 334 0.69 -20.56 -21.64
N VAL A 335 0.68 -19.28 -22.00
CA VAL A 335 -0.09 -18.54 -23.03
C VAL A 335 -1.55 -18.20 -22.72
N GLY A 336 -1.74 -17.01 -22.12
CA GLY A 336 -2.96 -16.22 -22.16
C GLY A 336 -2.62 -14.76 -22.53
N ILE A 337 -3.63 -13.99 -22.95
CA ILE A 337 -3.47 -12.56 -23.26
C ILE A 337 -2.97 -11.83 -22.00
N SER A 338 -1.99 -10.95 -22.15
CA SER A 338 -1.41 -10.14 -21.06
C SER A 338 -1.20 -8.69 -21.51
N ILE A 339 -1.09 -7.78 -20.55
CA ILE A 339 -0.80 -6.36 -20.79
C ILE A 339 0.58 -6.06 -20.22
N GLN A 340 1.49 -5.57 -21.05
CA GLN A 340 2.77 -5.02 -20.65
C GLN A 340 2.70 -3.49 -20.67
N THR A 341 3.61 -2.85 -19.94
CA THR A 341 3.76 -1.39 -20.00
C THR A 341 4.79 -1.03 -21.06
N GLN A 342 4.39 -0.25 -22.06
CA GLN A 342 5.30 0.48 -22.92
C GLN A 342 5.51 1.87 -22.33
N ALA A 343 6.73 2.13 -21.87
CA ALA A 343 7.12 3.44 -21.32
C ALA A 343 7.63 4.36 -22.43
N TYR A 344 7.19 5.61 -22.44
CA TYR A 344 7.72 6.66 -23.29
C TYR A 344 7.96 7.91 -22.45
N ASN A 345 9.23 8.31 -22.34
CA ASN A 345 9.64 9.52 -21.63
C ASN A 345 10.31 10.47 -22.60
N HIS A 346 9.90 11.72 -22.61
CA HIS A 346 10.40 12.75 -23.51
C HIS A 346 10.41 14.10 -22.81
N LEU A 347 11.52 14.83 -22.94
CA LEU A 347 11.68 16.18 -22.40
C LEU A 347 11.94 17.12 -23.57
N ALA A 348 11.01 18.04 -23.81
CA ALA A 348 11.08 19.08 -24.82
C ALA A 348 11.25 20.46 -24.17
N GLU A 349 11.50 21.50 -24.98
CA GLU A 349 11.56 22.87 -24.49
C GLU A 349 10.17 23.27 -23.97
N TYR A 350 10.05 23.45 -22.65
CA TYR A 350 8.82 23.75 -21.90
C TYR A 350 7.81 22.62 -21.72
N MET A 351 8.13 21.36 -22.04
CA MET A 351 7.20 20.24 -21.82
C MET A 351 7.91 18.96 -21.36
N GLU A 352 7.35 18.31 -20.34
CA GLU A 352 7.74 16.97 -19.89
C GLU A 352 6.64 15.96 -20.20
N THR A 353 7.00 14.85 -20.84
CA THR A 353 6.12 13.74 -21.18
C THR A 353 6.61 12.46 -20.51
N ASN A 354 5.74 11.74 -19.80
CA ASN A 354 5.98 10.38 -19.33
C ASN A 354 4.70 9.55 -19.42
N LEU A 355 4.66 8.71 -20.45
CA LEU A 355 3.51 7.90 -20.81
C LEU A 355 3.78 6.45 -20.42
N ARG A 356 2.81 5.84 -19.73
CA ARG A 356 2.73 4.40 -19.49
C ARG A 356 1.57 3.87 -20.30
N ILE A 357 1.88 3.28 -21.44
CA ILE A 357 0.91 2.84 -22.44
C ILE A 357 0.73 1.32 -22.32
N PRO A 358 -0.51 0.80 -22.21
CA PRO A 358 -0.75 -0.63 -22.20
C PRO A 358 -0.44 -1.24 -23.57
N CYS A 359 0.27 -2.38 -23.57
CA CYS A 359 0.66 -3.12 -24.76
C CYS A 359 0.26 -4.59 -24.61
N LEU A 360 -0.69 -5.03 -25.41
CA LEU A 360 -1.21 -6.40 -25.42
C LEU A 360 -0.17 -7.38 -25.98
N GLN A 361 -0.08 -8.53 -25.35
CA GLN A 361 0.77 -9.66 -25.74
C GLN A 361 -0.01 -10.96 -25.64
N GLY A 362 0.22 -11.89 -26.58
CA GLY A 362 -0.37 -13.22 -26.56
C GLY A 362 -1.80 -13.29 -27.12
N LEU A 363 -2.24 -12.30 -27.90
CA LEU A 363 -3.46 -12.44 -28.70
C LEU A 363 -3.24 -13.51 -29.78
N PRO A 364 -4.20 -14.44 -30.01
CA PRO A 364 -4.10 -15.42 -31.08
C PRO A 364 -4.01 -14.80 -32.48
N ASP A 365 -4.64 -13.65 -32.68
CA ASP A 365 -4.52 -12.85 -33.92
C ASP A 365 -3.45 -11.76 -33.73
N GLU A 366 -2.26 -12.01 -34.25
CA GLU A 366 -1.12 -11.07 -34.17
C GLU A 366 -1.38 -9.75 -34.93
N ALA A 367 -2.18 -9.78 -36.00
CA ALA A 367 -2.51 -8.58 -36.76
C ALA A 367 -3.48 -7.69 -35.95
N LEU A 368 -4.46 -8.31 -35.30
CA LEU A 368 -5.34 -7.62 -34.36
C LEU A 368 -4.55 -7.06 -33.16
N GLN A 369 -3.63 -7.85 -32.60
CA GLN A 369 -2.76 -7.40 -31.50
C GLN A 369 -1.99 -6.13 -31.89
N THR A 370 -1.34 -6.16 -33.05
CA THR A 370 -0.56 -5.03 -33.57
C THR A 370 -1.46 -3.81 -33.75
N LYS A 371 -2.63 -3.99 -34.38
CA LYS A 371 -3.60 -2.92 -34.58
C LYS A 371 -4.09 -2.28 -33.27
N LEU A 372 -4.36 -3.09 -32.23
CA LEU A 372 -4.80 -2.59 -30.93
C LEU A 372 -3.68 -1.85 -30.20
N ASN A 373 -2.45 -2.38 -30.24
CA ASN A 373 -1.29 -1.70 -29.66
C ASN A 373 -0.98 -0.37 -30.38
N ASP A 374 -1.01 -0.36 -31.70
CA ASP A 374 -0.82 0.86 -32.50
C ASP A 374 -1.89 1.90 -32.19
N ARG A 375 -3.14 1.47 -31.96
CA ARG A 375 -4.23 2.36 -31.53
C ARG A 375 -3.95 2.97 -30.16
N LEU A 376 -3.62 2.16 -29.15
CA LEU A 376 -3.35 2.64 -27.79
C LEU A 376 -2.17 3.61 -27.75
N VAL A 377 -1.12 3.31 -28.52
CA VAL A 377 0.04 4.19 -28.71
C VAL A 377 -0.34 5.46 -29.46
N GLY A 378 -1.13 5.34 -30.52
CA GLY A 378 -1.61 6.47 -31.32
C GLY A 378 -2.45 7.45 -30.51
N ASP A 379 -3.37 6.97 -29.68
CA ASP A 379 -4.22 7.80 -28.83
C ASP A 379 -3.39 8.65 -27.84
N ALA A 380 -2.34 8.05 -27.26
CA ALA A 380 -1.43 8.74 -26.35
C ALA A 380 -0.60 9.81 -27.08
N PHE A 381 -0.10 9.51 -28.28
CA PHE A 381 0.67 10.45 -29.08
C PHE A 381 -0.17 11.57 -29.70
N VAL A 382 -1.45 11.35 -29.95
CA VAL A 382 -2.38 12.42 -30.36
C VAL A 382 -2.49 13.48 -29.26
N LEU A 383 -2.60 13.06 -27.99
CA LEU A 383 -2.60 13.96 -26.84
C LEU A 383 -1.27 14.70 -26.68
N GLU A 384 -0.14 13.99 -26.74
CA GLU A 384 1.18 14.62 -26.68
C GLU A 384 1.33 15.70 -27.76
N LYS A 385 0.98 15.37 -29.01
CA LYS A 385 1.09 16.32 -30.12
C LYS A 385 0.19 17.54 -29.95
N SER A 386 -1.01 17.37 -29.40
CA SER A 386 -1.89 18.49 -29.07
C SER A 386 -1.25 19.41 -28.04
N LEU A 387 -0.77 18.85 -26.93
CA LEU A 387 -0.13 19.62 -25.87
C LEU A 387 1.18 20.29 -26.32
N GLN A 388 1.93 19.65 -27.21
CA GLN A 388 3.11 20.26 -27.84
C GLN A 388 2.74 21.50 -28.66
N SER A 389 1.63 21.47 -29.41
CA SER A 389 1.14 22.66 -30.11
C SER A 389 0.67 23.75 -29.14
N ASP A 390 0.03 23.36 -28.04
CA ASP A 390 -0.48 24.30 -27.04
C ASP A 390 0.65 25.00 -26.27
N VAL A 391 1.72 24.27 -25.91
CA VAL A 391 2.86 24.84 -25.19
C VAL A 391 3.66 25.81 -26.06
N GLU A 392 3.79 25.54 -27.36
CA GLU A 392 4.43 26.46 -28.31
C GLU A 392 3.67 27.78 -28.42
N GLN A 393 2.34 27.71 -28.51
CA GLN A 393 1.49 28.90 -28.52
C GLN A 393 1.54 29.65 -27.17
N TYR A 394 1.52 28.92 -26.07
CA TYR A 394 1.63 29.47 -24.72
C TYR A 394 2.97 30.20 -24.51
N ALA A 395 4.09 29.58 -24.90
CA ALA A 395 5.43 30.18 -24.80
C ALA A 395 5.55 31.46 -25.65
N ALA A 396 5.00 31.45 -26.87
CA ALA A 396 4.98 32.65 -27.72
C ALA A 396 4.19 33.81 -27.08
N ASN A 397 3.05 33.51 -26.45
CA ASN A 397 2.26 34.51 -25.72
C ASN A 397 2.99 35.00 -24.46
N ALA A 398 3.61 34.10 -23.70
CA ALA A 398 4.40 34.44 -22.51
C ALA A 398 5.51 35.43 -22.84
N GLN A 399 6.21 35.20 -23.95
CA GLN A 399 7.23 36.12 -24.46
C GLN A 399 6.65 37.45 -24.92
N ALA A 400 5.49 37.45 -25.59
CA ALA A 400 4.85 38.67 -26.10
C ALA A 400 4.30 39.58 -24.99
N PHE A 401 3.84 39.00 -23.88
CA PHE A 401 3.17 39.70 -22.77
C PHE A 401 3.99 39.74 -21.47
N ASP A 402 5.23 39.24 -21.49
CA ASP A 402 6.20 39.28 -20.39
C ASP A 402 5.71 38.65 -19.08
N PHE A 403 5.19 37.41 -19.18
CA PHE A 403 4.85 36.58 -18.01
C PHE A 403 5.69 35.29 -17.98
N PRO A 404 5.96 34.72 -16.78
CA PRO A 404 6.82 33.55 -16.66
C PRO A 404 6.22 32.32 -17.34
N ILE A 405 7.08 31.53 -18.00
CA ILE A 405 6.70 30.25 -18.62
C ILE A 405 6.73 29.16 -17.56
N HIS A 406 5.60 28.48 -17.40
CA HIS A 406 5.52 27.23 -16.65
C HIS A 406 5.60 26.04 -17.63
N ASN A 407 6.39 25.03 -17.28
CA ASN A 407 6.50 23.83 -18.10
C ASN A 407 5.16 23.08 -18.12
N PHE A 408 4.75 22.67 -19.32
CA PHE A 408 3.65 21.74 -19.49
C PHE A 408 4.09 20.34 -19.08
N VAL A 409 3.13 19.53 -18.67
CA VAL A 409 3.36 18.17 -18.23
C VAL A 409 2.29 17.27 -18.80
N LEU A 410 2.68 16.12 -19.34
CA LEU A 410 1.80 15.03 -19.73
C LEU A 410 2.26 13.74 -19.05
N TYR A 411 1.41 13.21 -18.17
CA TYR A 411 1.62 11.92 -17.53
C TYR A 411 0.50 10.96 -17.90
N SER A 412 0.83 9.70 -18.18
CA SER A 412 -0.19 8.65 -18.26
C SER A 412 0.09 7.45 -17.38
N ARG A 413 -1.00 6.85 -16.90
CA ARG A 413 -1.04 5.59 -16.15
C ARG A 413 -2.24 4.80 -16.63
N PHE A 414 -2.09 3.49 -16.81
CA PHE A 414 -3.24 2.62 -17.02
C PHE A 414 -3.55 1.80 -15.78
N GLN A 415 -4.84 1.54 -15.55
CA GLN A 415 -5.33 0.60 -14.55
C GLN A 415 -6.00 -0.54 -15.30
N PRO A 416 -5.49 -1.79 -15.18
CA PRO A 416 -6.22 -2.95 -15.68
C PRO A 416 -7.56 -3.05 -14.95
N GLY A 417 -8.66 -3.15 -15.69
CA GLY A 417 -9.98 -3.40 -15.15
C GLY A 417 -10.31 -4.90 -15.20
N TYR A 418 -10.46 -5.42 -16.41
CA TYR A 418 -10.81 -6.80 -16.70
C TYR A 418 -10.12 -7.29 -17.98
N LEU A 419 -9.60 -8.52 -17.97
CA LEU A 419 -8.97 -9.13 -19.14
C LEU A 419 -9.36 -10.61 -19.27
N SER A 420 -9.98 -10.96 -20.39
CA SER A 420 -10.30 -12.33 -20.77
C SER A 420 -9.79 -12.64 -22.18
N GLN A 421 -10.10 -13.82 -22.72
CA GLN A 421 -9.84 -14.12 -24.14
C GLN A 421 -10.70 -13.29 -25.10
N ARG A 422 -11.82 -12.73 -24.61
CA ARG A 422 -12.82 -12.03 -25.43
C ARG A 422 -12.94 -10.54 -25.12
N LEU A 423 -12.55 -10.09 -23.93
CA LEU A 423 -12.74 -8.71 -23.49
C LEU A 423 -11.47 -8.14 -22.86
N LEU A 424 -11.09 -6.96 -23.32
CA LEU A 424 -10.20 -6.05 -22.63
C LEU A 424 -11.02 -4.88 -22.06
N SER A 425 -10.98 -4.69 -20.76
CA SER A 425 -11.49 -3.50 -20.09
C SER A 425 -10.37 -2.89 -19.25
N LEU A 426 -9.99 -1.65 -19.53
CA LEU A 426 -9.00 -0.92 -18.74
C LEU A 426 -9.30 0.58 -18.78
N THR A 427 -8.67 1.35 -17.91
CA THR A 427 -8.64 2.80 -18.02
C THR A 427 -7.22 3.28 -18.24
N ILE A 428 -7.07 4.40 -18.95
CA ILE A 428 -5.82 5.16 -19.01
C ILE A 428 -6.13 6.56 -18.49
N ASP A 429 -5.49 6.94 -17.40
CA ASP A 429 -5.49 8.30 -16.89
C ASP A 429 -4.46 9.10 -17.67
N TYR A 430 -4.90 10.20 -18.29
CA TYR A 430 -4.04 11.19 -18.90
C TYR A 430 -4.10 12.47 -18.06
N TYR A 431 -3.08 12.66 -17.23
CA TYR A 431 -2.89 13.90 -16.49
C TYR A 431 -2.14 14.91 -17.35
N GLN A 432 -2.67 16.12 -17.42
CA GLN A 432 -2.03 17.24 -18.08
C GLN A 432 -1.95 18.46 -17.15
N TYR A 433 -0.81 19.14 -17.17
CA TYR A 433 -0.65 20.48 -16.60
C TYR A 433 -0.29 21.46 -17.71
N THR A 434 -1.05 22.55 -17.81
CA THR A 434 -0.93 23.53 -18.90
C THR A 434 -0.75 24.96 -18.38
N GLY A 435 -0.14 25.11 -17.19
CA GLY A 435 0.18 26.42 -16.60
C GLY A 435 -0.96 27.07 -15.77
N GLY A 436 -2.04 26.33 -15.50
CA GLY A 436 -3.14 26.77 -14.63
C GLY A 436 -2.85 26.65 -13.13
N ALA A 437 -3.88 26.83 -12.30
CA ALA A 437 -3.79 26.64 -10.85
C ALA A 437 -3.57 25.17 -10.45
N HIS A 438 -4.04 24.23 -11.27
CA HIS A 438 -3.86 22.79 -11.12
C HIS A 438 -3.87 22.12 -12.49
N GLY A 439 -3.46 20.85 -12.56
CA GLY A 439 -3.63 20.03 -13.74
C GLY A 439 -5.05 19.47 -13.88
N MET A 440 -5.29 18.77 -14.97
CA MET A 440 -6.53 18.07 -15.26
C MET A 440 -6.21 16.62 -15.60
N THR A 441 -7.04 15.69 -15.14
CA THR A 441 -6.93 14.28 -15.48
C THR A 441 -8.17 13.86 -16.27
N GLU A 442 -7.94 13.29 -17.46
CA GLU A 442 -8.95 12.52 -18.19
C GLU A 442 -8.76 11.04 -17.85
N ARG A 443 -9.76 10.39 -17.25
CA ARG A 443 -9.79 8.93 -17.13
C ARG A 443 -10.49 8.35 -18.35
N ARG A 444 -9.71 7.84 -19.30
CA ARG A 444 -10.20 7.31 -20.56
C ARG A 444 -10.39 5.78 -20.47
N PRO A 445 -11.62 5.26 -20.51
CA PRO A 445 -11.85 3.83 -20.55
C PRO A 445 -11.63 3.24 -21.95
N TYR A 446 -11.20 1.99 -21.98
CA TYR A 446 -11.09 1.15 -23.18
C TYR A 446 -11.81 -0.17 -22.89
N ASN A 447 -12.93 -0.42 -23.57
CA ASN A 447 -13.69 -1.67 -23.49
C ASN A 447 -13.71 -2.30 -24.88
N ILE A 448 -12.81 -3.24 -25.15
CA ILE A 448 -12.56 -3.76 -26.49
C ILE A 448 -12.92 -5.25 -26.53
N ASP A 449 -13.76 -5.62 -27.48
CA ASP A 449 -13.96 -7.02 -27.85
C ASP A 449 -12.72 -7.53 -28.59
N LEU A 450 -12.00 -8.46 -27.99
CA LEU A 450 -10.74 -9.02 -28.49
C LEU A 450 -10.94 -10.03 -29.63
N GLU A 451 -12.18 -10.34 -30.01
CA GLU A 451 -12.49 -11.09 -31.23
C GLU A 451 -12.60 -10.16 -32.46
N SER A 452 -13.25 -9.01 -32.30
CA SER A 452 -13.53 -8.07 -33.40
C SER A 452 -12.61 -6.84 -33.45
N GLY A 453 -11.93 -6.53 -32.34
CA GLY A 453 -11.16 -5.31 -32.12
C GLY A 453 -11.99 -4.04 -32.03
N GLN A 454 -13.31 -4.14 -31.85
CA GLN A 454 -14.22 -3.00 -31.75
C GLN A 454 -14.44 -2.61 -30.29
N ASP A 455 -14.74 -1.34 -30.07
CA ASP A 455 -15.20 -0.88 -28.76
C ASP A 455 -16.60 -1.39 -28.48
N LEU A 456 -16.81 -1.86 -27.26
CA LEU A 456 -18.11 -2.17 -26.71
C LEU A 456 -18.71 -0.90 -26.11
N ALA A 457 -19.88 -0.51 -26.59
CA ALA A 457 -20.71 0.45 -25.90
C ALA A 457 -21.37 -0.21 -24.68
N LEU A 458 -21.85 0.60 -23.74
CA LEU A 458 -22.47 0.10 -22.51
C LEU A 458 -23.63 -0.87 -22.79
N LYS A 459 -24.45 -0.58 -23.81
CA LYS A 459 -25.55 -1.46 -24.25
C LYS A 459 -25.10 -2.85 -24.70
N ASP A 460 -23.87 -2.99 -25.21
CA ASP A 460 -23.38 -4.24 -25.79
C ASP A 460 -23.02 -5.29 -24.71
N LEU A 461 -22.98 -4.86 -23.44
CA LEU A 461 -22.82 -5.72 -22.26
C LEU A 461 -24.11 -6.47 -21.89
N PHE A 462 -25.25 -6.12 -22.49
CA PHE A 462 -26.56 -6.61 -22.11
C PHE A 462 -27.27 -7.30 -23.27
N VAL A 463 -28.29 -8.08 -22.94
CA VAL A 463 -29.22 -8.60 -23.96
C VAL A 463 -30.05 -7.47 -24.58
N ASP A 464 -30.48 -7.67 -25.82
CA ASP A 464 -31.24 -6.65 -26.57
C ASP A 464 -32.49 -6.16 -25.82
N ASN A 465 -32.76 -4.86 -25.94
CA ASN A 465 -33.91 -4.17 -25.34
C ASN A 465 -33.99 -4.26 -23.79
N TYR A 466 -32.85 -4.47 -23.12
CA TYR A 466 -32.77 -4.44 -21.66
C TYR A 466 -32.57 -3.02 -21.12
N ASP A 467 -33.36 -2.63 -20.12
CA ASP A 467 -33.25 -1.33 -19.45
C ASP A 467 -32.20 -1.35 -18.32
N TYR A 468 -30.94 -1.44 -18.72
CA TYR A 468 -29.80 -1.38 -17.79
C TYR A 468 -29.65 0.02 -17.16
N ALA A 469 -30.04 1.07 -17.88
CA ALA A 469 -29.85 2.45 -17.46
C ALA A 469 -30.66 2.78 -16.19
N SER A 470 -31.91 2.29 -16.09
CA SER A 470 -32.71 2.49 -14.88
C SER A 470 -32.06 1.87 -13.63
N ILE A 471 -31.45 0.70 -13.75
CA ILE A 471 -30.78 0.01 -12.63
C ILE A 471 -29.53 0.77 -12.23
N ILE A 472 -28.68 1.14 -13.20
CA ILE A 472 -27.45 1.90 -12.95
C ILE A 472 -27.79 3.26 -12.31
N ASN A 473 -28.74 4.00 -12.88
CA ASN A 473 -29.16 5.30 -12.36
C ASN A 473 -29.70 5.22 -10.94
N GLN A 474 -30.46 4.17 -10.62
CA GLN A 474 -30.97 3.97 -9.26
C GLN A 474 -29.83 3.70 -8.28
N GLU A 475 -28.87 2.86 -8.67
CA GLU A 475 -27.75 2.51 -7.82
C GLU A 475 -26.79 3.69 -7.60
N ILE A 476 -26.50 4.48 -8.63
CA ILE A 476 -25.73 5.74 -8.48
C ILE A 476 -26.45 6.71 -7.53
N LYS A 477 -27.77 6.89 -7.68
CA LYS A 477 -28.56 7.74 -6.77
C LYS A 477 -28.51 7.23 -5.33
N ASN A 478 -28.55 5.92 -5.12
CA ASN A 478 -28.41 5.32 -3.79
C ASN A 478 -27.01 5.61 -3.20
N GLN A 479 -25.95 5.48 -3.99
CA GLN A 479 -24.57 5.73 -3.54
C GLN A 479 -24.34 7.21 -3.24
N ILE A 480 -24.83 8.13 -4.08
CA ILE A 480 -24.77 9.58 -3.82
C ILE A 480 -25.53 9.94 -2.53
N SER A 481 -26.73 9.40 -2.33
CA SER A 481 -27.57 9.74 -1.17
C SER A 481 -27.03 9.20 0.15
N ASN A 482 -26.27 8.11 0.11
CA ASN A 482 -25.67 7.47 1.30
C ASN A 482 -24.20 7.86 1.51
N GLY A 483 -23.61 8.61 0.57
CA GLY A 483 -22.23 9.05 0.63
C GLY A 483 -22.04 10.42 1.29
N GLU A 484 -20.81 10.91 1.25
CA GLU A 484 -20.48 12.28 1.68
C GLU A 484 -21.14 13.31 0.74
N PRO A 485 -21.63 14.45 1.25
CA PRO A 485 -22.29 15.49 0.47
C PRO A 485 -21.27 16.34 -0.32
N ILE A 486 -20.53 15.68 -1.23
CA ILE A 486 -19.50 16.31 -2.07
C ILE A 486 -19.98 16.54 -3.50
N TYR A 487 -21.08 15.93 -3.92
CA TYR A 487 -21.63 16.06 -5.27
C TYR A 487 -22.42 17.36 -5.45
N PHE A 488 -22.48 17.86 -6.68
CA PHE A 488 -23.31 19.02 -7.01
C PHE A 488 -24.80 18.70 -6.88
N GLU A 489 -25.58 19.74 -6.60
CA GLU A 489 -27.04 19.68 -6.48
C GLU A 489 -27.74 20.32 -7.69
N GLY A 490 -29.05 20.08 -7.81
CA GLY A 490 -29.88 20.67 -8.87
C GLY A 490 -29.44 20.24 -10.27
N ASP A 491 -29.49 21.17 -11.22
CA ASP A 491 -29.17 20.90 -12.64
C ASP A 491 -27.68 20.59 -12.89
N MET A 492 -26.80 20.91 -11.93
CA MET A 492 -25.37 20.61 -11.97
C MET A 492 -25.03 19.23 -11.39
N GLY A 493 -25.98 18.60 -10.69
CA GLY A 493 -25.82 17.28 -10.08
C GLY A 493 -26.04 16.13 -11.07
N PHE A 494 -26.01 14.90 -10.55
CA PHE A 494 -26.25 13.71 -11.35
C PHE A 494 -27.68 13.66 -11.93
N GLN A 495 -27.80 13.78 -13.26
CA GLN A 495 -29.08 13.72 -13.98
C GLN A 495 -29.43 12.32 -14.52
N GLY A 496 -28.51 11.37 -14.42
CA GLY A 496 -28.58 10.07 -15.10
C GLY A 496 -27.36 9.85 -16.01
N ILE A 497 -27.06 8.59 -16.30
CA ILE A 497 -26.00 8.23 -17.26
C ILE A 497 -26.41 8.59 -18.69
N SER A 498 -25.43 8.97 -19.49
CA SER A 498 -25.60 9.14 -20.94
C SER A 498 -25.45 7.82 -21.71
N GLU A 499 -25.88 7.77 -22.98
CA GLU A 499 -25.65 6.60 -23.84
C GLU A 499 -24.15 6.30 -24.06
N ALA A 500 -23.32 7.34 -24.02
CA ALA A 500 -21.88 7.28 -24.17
C ALA A 500 -21.14 7.42 -22.83
N GLN A 501 -21.79 7.12 -21.70
CA GLN A 501 -21.18 7.27 -20.38
C GLN A 501 -19.91 6.43 -20.30
N ALA A 502 -18.83 7.03 -19.81
CA ALA A 502 -17.58 6.34 -19.55
C ALA A 502 -17.80 5.22 -18.52
N PHE A 503 -17.31 4.02 -18.83
CA PHE A 503 -17.40 2.86 -17.93
C PHE A 503 -16.21 1.94 -18.13
N TYR A 504 -15.93 1.09 -17.14
CA TYR A 504 -15.05 -0.06 -17.30
C TYR A 504 -15.59 -1.22 -16.44
N LEU A 505 -15.07 -2.42 -16.65
CA LEU A 505 -15.33 -3.58 -15.81
C LEU A 505 -14.15 -3.81 -14.88
N GLN A 506 -14.44 -4.12 -13.62
CA GLN A 506 -13.44 -4.53 -12.65
C GLN A 506 -14.04 -5.59 -11.74
N ASP A 507 -13.32 -6.70 -11.58
CA ASP A 507 -13.78 -7.87 -10.82
C ASP A 507 -15.19 -8.32 -11.29
N ASP A 508 -16.17 -8.37 -10.37
CA ASP A 508 -17.58 -8.71 -10.63
C ASP A 508 -18.48 -7.47 -10.70
N ALA A 509 -17.95 -6.33 -11.15
CA ALA A 509 -18.68 -5.06 -11.21
C ALA A 509 -18.48 -4.28 -12.52
N LEU A 510 -19.52 -3.51 -12.86
CA LEU A 510 -19.49 -2.43 -13.84
C LEU A 510 -19.20 -1.12 -13.10
N VAL A 511 -18.16 -0.40 -13.48
CA VAL A 511 -17.78 0.87 -12.85
C VAL A 511 -18.10 2.02 -13.79
N MET A 512 -18.98 2.92 -13.35
CA MET A 512 -19.34 4.14 -14.09
C MET A 512 -18.40 5.27 -13.71
N VAL A 513 -17.83 5.96 -14.70
CA VAL A 513 -16.84 7.02 -14.52
C VAL A 513 -17.46 8.37 -14.89
N PHE A 514 -17.25 9.36 -14.02
CA PHE A 514 -17.58 10.76 -14.25
C PHE A 514 -16.27 11.57 -14.18
N GLN A 515 -16.01 12.40 -15.18
CA GLN A 515 -14.77 13.19 -15.24
C GLN A 515 -14.75 14.26 -14.16
N GLN A 516 -13.57 14.84 -13.92
CA GLN A 516 -13.43 15.99 -13.02
C GLN A 516 -14.42 17.11 -13.41
N TYR A 517 -15.11 17.68 -12.42
CA TYR A 517 -16.17 18.68 -12.59
C TYR A 517 -17.48 18.21 -13.22
N GLU A 518 -17.64 16.94 -13.61
CA GLU A 518 -18.85 16.49 -14.30
C GLU A 518 -20.08 16.54 -13.37
N ILE A 519 -19.95 16.02 -12.15
CA ILE A 519 -21.04 15.98 -11.15
C ILE A 519 -20.58 16.40 -9.74
N ALA A 520 -19.32 16.79 -9.58
CA ALA A 520 -18.69 17.09 -8.29
C ALA A 520 -17.53 18.08 -8.48
N PRO A 521 -17.14 18.86 -7.44
CA PRO A 521 -16.01 19.77 -7.54
C PRO A 521 -14.69 19.00 -7.72
N TYR A 522 -13.64 19.68 -8.21
CA TYR A 522 -12.31 19.09 -8.42
C TYR A 522 -11.77 18.29 -7.23
N ALA A 523 -12.03 18.75 -6.01
CA ALA A 523 -11.59 18.11 -4.77
C ALA A 523 -12.17 16.70 -4.58
N ALA A 524 -13.25 16.35 -5.28
CA ALA A 524 -13.82 15.01 -5.31
C ALA A 524 -13.05 14.03 -6.21
N GLY A 525 -12.07 14.52 -6.98
CA GLY A 525 -11.34 13.71 -7.96
C GLY A 525 -12.22 13.35 -9.16
N ILE A 526 -12.10 12.10 -9.61
CA ILE A 526 -12.90 11.50 -10.68
C ILE A 526 -13.91 10.57 -10.00
N PRO A 527 -15.20 10.96 -9.89
CA PRO A 527 -16.18 10.11 -9.26
C PRO A 527 -16.39 8.80 -10.01
N GLU A 528 -16.38 7.70 -9.27
CA GLU A 528 -16.69 6.37 -9.77
C GLU A 528 -17.82 5.74 -8.97
N PHE A 529 -18.70 5.02 -9.65
CA PHE A 529 -19.78 4.27 -9.01
C PHE A 529 -19.73 2.82 -9.44
N THR A 530 -19.51 1.94 -8.47
CA THR A 530 -19.44 0.49 -8.68
C THR A 530 -20.83 -0.10 -8.66
N ILE A 531 -21.23 -0.72 -9.77
CA ILE A 531 -22.53 -1.37 -9.96
C ILE A 531 -22.30 -2.88 -10.00
N PRO A 532 -22.67 -3.64 -8.95
CA PRO A 532 -22.45 -5.08 -8.92
C PRO A 532 -23.14 -5.77 -10.10
N LEU A 533 -22.42 -6.63 -10.84
CA LEU A 533 -22.99 -7.32 -12.00
C LEU A 533 -24.18 -8.22 -11.63
N SER A 534 -24.23 -8.68 -10.37
CA SER A 534 -25.35 -9.43 -9.81
C SER A 534 -26.69 -8.69 -9.89
N LEU A 535 -26.69 -7.36 -9.95
CA LEU A 535 -27.92 -6.56 -10.11
C LEU A 535 -28.60 -6.80 -11.48
N PHE A 536 -27.84 -7.25 -12.47
CA PHE A 536 -28.35 -7.49 -13.83
C PHE A 536 -28.73 -8.95 -14.09
N GLY A 537 -28.33 -9.88 -13.22
CA GLY A 537 -28.65 -11.30 -13.32
C GLY A 537 -28.26 -11.91 -14.67
N ASP A 538 -29.20 -12.64 -15.30
CA ASP A 538 -29.02 -13.31 -16.59
C ASP A 538 -29.05 -12.35 -17.80
N LYS A 539 -29.24 -11.05 -17.58
CA LYS A 539 -29.33 -10.03 -18.63
C LYS A 539 -27.98 -9.43 -18.98
N PHE A 540 -26.97 -9.61 -18.14
CA PHE A 540 -25.58 -9.30 -18.46
C PHE A 540 -24.96 -10.44 -19.28
N ARG A 541 -24.24 -10.08 -20.34
CA ARG A 541 -23.56 -11.03 -21.23
C ARG A 541 -22.31 -11.63 -20.58
N THR A 542 -22.52 -12.72 -19.84
CA THR A 542 -21.45 -13.47 -19.16
C THR A 542 -20.46 -14.16 -20.12
N ASP A 543 -20.81 -14.34 -21.39
CA ASP A 543 -19.90 -14.88 -22.41
C ASP A 543 -18.69 -13.98 -22.70
N LEU A 544 -18.78 -12.69 -22.35
CA LEU A 544 -17.66 -11.74 -22.40
C LEU A 544 -16.65 -11.97 -21.26
N LEU A 545 -17.08 -12.59 -20.15
CA LEU A 545 -16.31 -12.74 -18.93
C LEU A 545 -15.55 -14.09 -18.88
N THR A 546 -16.04 -15.12 -19.55
CA THR A 546 -15.44 -16.46 -19.41
C THR A 546 -14.12 -16.60 -20.16
N ALA A 547 -13.08 -17.07 -19.48
CA ALA A 547 -11.98 -17.79 -20.11
C ALA A 547 -12.53 -19.14 -20.61
N LYS A 548 -12.40 -19.43 -21.91
CA LYS A 548 -12.68 -20.78 -22.43
C LYS A 548 -11.51 -21.71 -22.16
#